data_AF-A0A554LTS5-F1
#
_entry.id   AF-A0A554LTS5-F1
#
_cell.length_a   1.000
_cell.length_b   1.000
_cell.length_c   1.000
_cell.angle_alpha   90.00
_cell.angle_beta   90.00
_cell.angle_gamma   90.00
#
_symmetry.space_group_name_H-M   'P 1'
#
loop_
_entity.id
_entity.type
_entity.pdbx_description
1 polymer ?
#
loop_
_entity_poly.entity_id
_entity_poly.type
_entity_poly.pdbx_seq_one_letter_code
_entity_poly.pdbx_strand_id
1 'polypeptide(L)'
;MRNKDILQAMREMAIETNRVYSKKFGITASKAVTCVKPSGTVSQLVDAASGLHPRYAPYYLRRVRVSATDSLFKMLRDQKMPYYPEVGQNLDAATTYVFEFPVKAPAGSNFRNDLNGIQQLEYWRLVKENFTEHNPSVTISVGEKEWVAVANWLYENWDIVGGLAFLPREDHSYELAPYEEISKEVYEDMLERIPKIDFSQILLYEKEDESQGSHELACVAGGCDK
;
A
#
# COMPACT_ATOMS: atom_id res chain seq x y z
N MET A 1 -13.99 5.92 0.44
CA MET A 1 -15.39 5.93 0.94
C MET A 1 -15.39 6.58 2.32
N ARG A 2 -16.09 7.70 2.49
CA ARG A 2 -16.15 8.49 3.76
C ARG A 2 -17.61 8.75 4.19
N ASN A 3 -18.47 7.76 4.01
CA ASN A 3 -19.89 7.84 4.35
C ASN A 3 -20.18 6.86 5.48
N LYS A 4 -20.68 7.37 6.60
CA LYS A 4 -20.97 6.61 7.81
C LYS A 4 -21.97 5.48 7.56
N ASP A 5 -23.08 5.77 6.89
CA ASP A 5 -24.17 4.82 6.69
C ASP A 5 -23.72 3.63 5.85
N ILE A 6 -22.87 3.87 4.85
CA ILE A 6 -22.33 2.78 4.04
C ILE A 6 -21.36 1.90 4.85
N LEU A 7 -20.50 2.52 5.67
CA LEU A 7 -19.58 1.78 6.55
C LEU A 7 -20.35 0.87 7.53
N GLN A 8 -21.43 1.40 8.11
CA GLN A 8 -22.30 0.64 9.01
C GLN A 8 -23.02 -0.50 8.29
N ALA A 9 -23.60 -0.23 7.11
CA ALA A 9 -24.26 -1.25 6.32
C ALA A 9 -23.32 -2.40 5.93
N MET A 10 -22.07 -2.09 5.55
CA MET A 10 -21.05 -3.11 5.27
C MET A 10 -20.70 -3.95 6.51
N ARG A 11 -20.56 -3.29 7.68
CA ARG A 11 -20.29 -3.98 8.94
C ARG A 11 -21.43 -4.91 9.33
N GLU A 12 -22.66 -4.41 9.28
CA GLU A 12 -23.86 -5.19 9.62
C GLU A 12 -24.01 -6.41 8.70
N MET A 13 -23.78 -6.23 7.40
CA MET A 13 -23.80 -7.34 6.44
C MET A 13 -22.76 -8.41 6.76
N ALA A 14 -21.54 -8.00 7.13
CA ALA A 14 -20.48 -8.95 7.51
C ALA A 14 -20.84 -9.72 8.79
N ILE A 15 -21.34 -9.03 9.82
CA ILE A 15 -21.74 -9.64 11.09
C ILE A 15 -22.92 -10.61 10.90
N GLU A 16 -23.93 -10.20 10.14
CA GLU A 16 -25.10 -11.05 9.87
C GLU A 16 -24.72 -12.28 9.04
N THR A 17 -23.82 -12.12 8.06
CA THR A 17 -23.29 -13.24 7.28
C THR A 17 -22.53 -14.24 8.17
N ASN A 18 -21.66 -13.74 9.05
CA ASN A 18 -20.95 -14.56 10.04
C ASN A 18 -21.94 -15.37 10.92
N ARG A 19 -23.02 -14.72 11.41
CA ARG A 19 -24.06 -15.38 12.21
C ARG A 19 -24.78 -16.48 11.43
N VAL A 20 -25.21 -16.19 10.20
CA VAL A 20 -25.96 -17.14 9.35
C VAL A 20 -25.12 -18.36 9.03
N TYR A 21 -23.87 -18.17 8.59
CA TYR A 21 -23.02 -19.28 8.17
C TYR A 21 -22.50 -20.09 9.36
N SER A 22 -22.16 -19.46 10.49
CA SER A 22 -21.76 -20.18 11.69
C SER A 22 -22.86 -21.12 12.19
N LYS A 23 -24.13 -20.68 12.14
CA LYS A 23 -25.28 -21.54 12.45
C LYS A 23 -25.42 -22.71 11.47
N LYS A 24 -25.24 -22.47 10.16
CA LYS A 24 -25.30 -23.52 9.13
C LYS A 24 -24.19 -24.56 9.32
N PHE A 25 -23.00 -24.14 9.74
CA PHE A 25 -21.86 -25.03 9.98
C PHE A 25 -21.85 -25.67 11.38
N GLY A 26 -22.74 -25.25 12.28
CA GLY A 26 -22.77 -25.76 13.65
C GLY A 26 -21.56 -25.34 14.50
N ILE A 27 -20.93 -24.21 14.17
CA ILE A 27 -19.77 -23.66 14.90
C ILE A 27 -20.14 -22.35 15.61
N THR A 28 -19.32 -21.96 16.58
CA THR A 28 -19.44 -20.66 17.24
C THR A 28 -19.10 -19.54 16.26
N ALA A 29 -19.91 -18.48 16.22
CA ALA A 29 -19.64 -17.32 15.40
C ALA A 29 -18.34 -16.62 15.81
N SER A 30 -17.60 -16.10 14.83
CA SER A 30 -16.42 -15.29 15.09
C SER A 30 -16.80 -14.07 15.92
N LYS A 31 -16.00 -13.74 16.93
CA LYS A 31 -16.25 -12.59 17.83
C LYS A 31 -16.09 -11.23 17.15
N ALA A 32 -15.31 -11.18 16.09
CA ALA A 32 -15.08 -9.99 15.27
C ALA A 32 -14.75 -10.45 13.85
N VAL A 33 -15.25 -9.72 12.86
CA VAL A 33 -15.14 -10.10 11.43
C VAL A 33 -14.72 -8.96 10.52
N THR A 34 -14.64 -7.73 11.01
CA THR A 34 -14.20 -6.57 10.23
C THR A 34 -12.91 -5.95 10.76
N CYS A 35 -11.99 -5.67 9.82
CA CYS A 35 -10.75 -4.93 10.06
C CYS A 35 -10.38 -4.14 8.80
N VAL A 36 -9.39 -3.25 8.91
CA VAL A 36 -8.73 -2.71 7.72
C VAL A 36 -7.24 -2.96 7.80
N LYS A 37 -6.70 -3.61 6.76
CA LYS A 37 -5.27 -3.81 6.54
C LYS A 37 -4.86 -3.01 5.31
N PRO A 38 -3.81 -2.19 5.38
CA PRO A 38 -3.24 -1.54 4.20
C PRO A 38 -2.49 -2.59 3.37
N SER A 39 -3.20 -3.25 2.46
CA SER A 39 -2.61 -4.29 1.61
C SER A 39 -1.99 -3.66 0.37
N GLY A 40 -0.70 -3.32 0.45
CA GLY A 40 0.03 -2.68 -0.64
C GLY A 40 -0.09 -3.45 -1.96
N THR A 41 0.31 -4.73 -1.98
CA THR A 41 0.29 -5.55 -3.20
C THR A 41 -1.11 -5.71 -3.80
N VAL A 42 -2.12 -6.05 -2.98
CA VAL A 42 -3.48 -6.27 -3.47
C VAL A 42 -4.12 -4.98 -3.98
N SER A 43 -3.88 -3.86 -3.29
CA SER A 43 -4.43 -2.57 -3.72
C SER A 43 -3.86 -2.15 -5.08
N GLN A 44 -2.60 -2.47 -5.35
CA GLN A 44 -1.98 -2.18 -6.65
C GLN A 44 -2.59 -3.00 -7.79
N LEU A 45 -2.96 -4.26 -7.54
CA LEU A 45 -3.58 -5.12 -8.55
C LEU A 45 -4.90 -4.55 -9.09
N VAL A 46 -5.68 -3.91 -8.22
CA VAL A 46 -7.01 -3.36 -8.57
C VAL A 46 -7.00 -1.84 -8.72
N ASP A 47 -5.81 -1.22 -8.77
CA ASP A 47 -5.62 0.23 -8.74
C ASP A 47 -6.51 0.94 -7.70
N ALA A 48 -6.36 0.53 -6.44
CA ALA A 48 -6.98 1.14 -5.27
C ALA A 48 -5.93 1.78 -4.35
N ALA A 49 -6.39 2.72 -3.51
CA ALA A 49 -5.56 3.22 -2.41
C ALA A 49 -5.40 2.16 -1.32
N SER A 50 -4.27 2.16 -0.61
CA SER A 50 -3.93 1.12 0.37
C SER A 50 -4.63 1.34 1.71
N GLY A 51 -5.74 0.63 1.93
CA GLY A 51 -6.52 0.74 3.17
C GLY A 51 -7.08 2.16 3.36
N LEU A 52 -6.63 2.84 4.41
CA LEU A 52 -7.04 4.22 4.73
C LEU A 52 -6.11 5.29 4.15
N HIS A 53 -4.97 4.90 3.59
CA HIS A 53 -3.99 5.87 3.09
C HIS A 53 -4.52 6.60 1.85
N PRO A 54 -4.23 7.90 1.71
CA PRO A 54 -4.45 8.61 0.46
C PRO A 54 -3.52 8.08 -0.65
N ARG A 55 -3.76 8.51 -1.89
CA ARG A 55 -2.78 8.30 -2.98
C ARG A 55 -1.52 9.12 -2.71
N TYR A 56 -0.41 8.75 -3.34
CA TYR A 56 0.85 9.45 -3.13
C TYR A 56 0.79 10.88 -3.68
N ALA A 57 0.49 11.03 -4.97
CA ALA A 57 0.34 12.31 -5.67
C ALA A 57 -0.59 12.13 -6.90
N PRO A 58 -0.98 13.20 -7.62
CA PRO A 58 -1.74 13.08 -8.87
C PRO A 58 -1.00 12.28 -9.95
N TYR A 59 0.30 12.53 -10.08
CA TYR A 59 1.22 11.80 -10.94
C TYR A 59 2.47 11.45 -10.12
N TYR A 60 2.89 10.20 -10.18
CA TYR A 60 4.08 9.74 -9.45
C TYR A 60 4.74 8.55 -10.13
N LEU A 61 6.03 8.38 -9.92
CA LEU A 61 6.75 7.16 -10.21
C LEU A 61 6.50 6.15 -9.11
N ARG A 62 6.33 4.91 -9.52
CA ARG A 62 6.43 3.75 -8.64
C ARG A 62 7.63 2.92 -9.08
N ARG A 63 8.58 2.74 -8.18
CA ARG A 63 9.79 1.95 -8.44
C ARG A 63 9.62 0.52 -7.94
N VAL A 64 9.97 -0.45 -8.79
CA VAL A 64 9.96 -1.88 -8.44
C VAL A 64 11.37 -2.42 -8.59
N ARG A 65 11.88 -3.01 -7.52
CA ARG A 65 13.19 -3.67 -7.46
C ARG A 65 13.03 -5.12 -7.87
N VAL A 66 13.84 -5.58 -8.80
CA VAL A 66 13.81 -6.94 -9.33
C VAL A 66 15.23 -7.49 -9.36
N SER A 67 15.41 -8.74 -8.95
CA SER A 67 16.71 -9.41 -9.02
C SER A 67 17.17 -9.53 -10.47
N ALA A 68 18.47 -9.37 -10.72
CA ALA A 68 19.09 -9.62 -12.02
C ALA A 68 18.87 -11.07 -12.51
N THR A 69 18.65 -12.00 -11.58
CA THR A 69 18.41 -13.41 -11.89
C THR A 69 16.95 -13.71 -12.25
N ASP A 70 16.02 -12.81 -11.92
CA ASP A 70 14.58 -13.01 -12.10
C ASP A 70 14.22 -13.09 -13.60
N SER A 71 13.36 -14.05 -13.93
CA SER A 71 12.83 -14.23 -15.27
C SER A 71 12.09 -12.99 -15.79
N LEU A 72 11.39 -12.26 -14.90
CA LEU A 72 10.72 -11.00 -15.22
C LEU A 72 11.71 -9.91 -15.63
N PHE A 73 12.84 -9.79 -14.93
CA PHE A 73 13.87 -8.80 -15.28
C PHE A 73 14.43 -9.07 -16.69
N LYS A 74 14.80 -10.33 -16.98
CA LYS A 74 15.34 -10.73 -18.29
C LYS A 74 14.36 -10.41 -19.41
N MET A 75 13.08 -10.74 -19.23
CA MET A 75 12.02 -10.45 -20.20
C MET A 75 11.88 -8.94 -20.44
N LEU A 76 11.72 -8.15 -19.37
CA LEU A 76 11.52 -6.70 -19.49
C LEU A 76 12.73 -5.98 -20.12
N ARG A 77 13.95 -6.41 -19.76
CA ARG A 77 15.19 -5.92 -20.38
C ARG A 77 15.22 -6.20 -21.88
N ASP A 78 14.89 -7.42 -22.28
CA ASP A 78 14.94 -7.83 -23.69
C ASP A 78 13.85 -7.11 -24.52
N GLN A 79 12.71 -6.80 -23.89
CA GLN A 79 11.65 -5.94 -24.43
C GLN A 79 11.96 -4.43 -24.33
N LYS A 80 13.18 -4.04 -23.91
CA LYS A 80 13.68 -2.65 -23.87
C LYS A 80 12.99 -1.74 -22.86
N MET A 81 12.40 -2.29 -21.80
CA MET A 81 11.92 -1.48 -20.68
C MET A 81 13.10 -0.76 -20.02
N PRO A 82 13.04 0.56 -19.76
CA PRO A 82 14.10 1.27 -19.04
C PRO A 82 14.29 0.72 -17.62
N TYR A 83 15.54 0.55 -17.20
CA TYR A 83 15.92 0.07 -15.87
C TYR A 83 17.21 0.71 -15.37
N TYR A 84 17.38 0.74 -14.06
CA TYR A 84 18.53 1.35 -13.38
C TYR A 84 19.13 0.35 -12.39
N PRO A 85 20.46 0.34 -12.16
CA PRO A 85 21.04 -0.45 -11.09
C PRO A 85 20.58 0.11 -9.74
N GLU A 86 20.47 -0.75 -8.71
CA GLU A 86 20.24 -0.29 -7.34
C GLU A 86 21.34 0.70 -6.89
N VAL A 87 20.99 1.60 -5.96
CA VAL A 87 21.91 2.61 -5.42
C VAL A 87 23.23 1.96 -4.99
N GLY A 88 24.35 2.49 -5.49
CA GLY A 88 25.69 2.00 -5.21
C GLY A 88 26.15 0.80 -6.04
N GLN A 89 25.36 0.33 -7.00
CA GLN A 89 25.74 -0.77 -7.91
C GLN A 89 26.04 -0.25 -9.33
N ASN A 90 26.97 -0.91 -10.02
CA ASN A 90 27.29 -0.61 -11.41
C ASN A 90 26.30 -1.30 -12.36
N LEU A 91 25.95 -0.65 -13.47
CA LEU A 91 24.98 -1.16 -14.44
C LEU A 91 25.30 -2.56 -14.96
N ASP A 92 26.57 -2.90 -15.18
CA ASP A 92 26.97 -4.20 -15.76
C ASP A 92 27.12 -5.32 -14.72
N ALA A 93 27.08 -4.99 -13.43
CA ALA A 93 27.37 -5.92 -12.34
C ALA A 93 26.32 -5.88 -11.21
N ALA A 94 25.20 -5.19 -11.41
CA ALA A 94 24.17 -5.09 -10.39
C ALA A 94 23.44 -6.42 -10.21
N THR A 95 23.20 -6.78 -8.95
CA THR A 95 22.37 -7.93 -8.57
C THR A 95 20.89 -7.56 -8.51
N THR A 96 20.59 -6.26 -8.38
CA THR A 96 19.24 -5.73 -8.31
C THR A 96 19.11 -4.56 -9.27
N TYR A 97 18.04 -4.57 -10.06
CA TYR A 97 17.67 -3.47 -10.94
C TYR A 97 16.31 -2.91 -10.56
N VAL A 98 16.11 -1.64 -10.90
CA VAL A 98 14.93 -0.87 -10.58
C VAL A 98 14.22 -0.48 -11.87
N PHE A 99 12.96 -0.89 -11.98
CA PHE A 99 12.05 -0.42 -13.03
C PHE A 99 11.20 0.73 -12.49
N GLU A 100 10.96 1.73 -13.32
CA GLU A 100 10.11 2.88 -13.01
C GLU A 100 8.80 2.78 -13.78
N PHE A 101 7.68 2.84 -13.06
CA PHE A 101 6.34 2.83 -13.63
C PHE A 101 5.66 4.16 -13.35
N PRO A 102 5.35 4.99 -14.38
CA PRO A 102 4.60 6.21 -14.20
C PRO A 102 3.14 5.88 -13.89
N VAL A 103 2.61 6.45 -12.81
CA VAL A 103 1.25 6.23 -12.33
C VAL A 103 0.49 7.55 -12.35
N LYS A 104 -0.73 7.51 -12.88
CA LYS A 104 -1.72 8.57 -12.75
C LYS A 104 -2.79 8.11 -11.77
N ALA A 105 -2.98 8.87 -10.70
CA ALA A 105 -4.02 8.55 -9.73
C ALA A 105 -5.43 8.71 -10.34
N PRO A 106 -6.42 7.90 -9.90
CA PRO A 106 -7.81 8.05 -10.33
C PRO A 106 -8.36 9.45 -10.02
N ALA A 107 -9.27 9.94 -10.87
CA ALA A 107 -9.93 11.22 -10.66
C ALA A 107 -10.68 11.26 -9.32
N GLY A 108 -10.60 12.40 -8.62
CA GLY A 108 -11.21 12.57 -7.29
C GLY A 108 -10.46 11.90 -6.13
N SER A 109 -9.22 11.45 -6.36
CA SER A 109 -8.34 10.96 -5.28
C SER A 109 -7.95 12.09 -4.33
N ASN A 110 -7.78 11.74 -3.05
CA ASN A 110 -7.04 12.58 -2.11
C ASN A 110 -5.58 12.14 -2.10
N PHE A 111 -4.68 13.09 -1.91
CA PHE A 111 -3.24 12.87 -1.90
C PHE A 111 -2.64 13.03 -0.51
N ARG A 112 -1.42 12.51 -0.34
CA ARG A 112 -0.71 12.53 0.96
C ARG A 112 -0.54 13.94 1.51
N ASN A 113 -0.33 14.91 0.62
CA ASN A 113 -0.10 16.30 0.96
C ASN A 113 -1.40 17.11 1.12
N ASP A 114 -2.56 16.54 0.80
CA ASP A 114 -3.86 17.20 0.97
C ASP A 114 -4.39 17.10 2.41
N LEU A 115 -3.83 16.17 3.21
CA LEU A 115 -4.36 15.80 4.52
C LEU A 115 -3.33 16.02 5.64
N ASN A 116 -3.69 16.87 6.60
CA ASN A 116 -2.92 16.99 7.84
C ASN A 116 -3.13 15.77 8.77
N GLY A 117 -2.31 15.65 9.82
CA GLY A 117 -2.37 14.52 10.75
C GLY A 117 -3.74 14.36 11.43
N ILE A 118 -4.39 15.47 11.79
CA ILE A 118 -5.72 15.45 12.42
C ILE A 118 -6.79 14.96 11.44
N GLN A 119 -6.78 15.41 10.18
CA GLN A 119 -7.74 14.94 9.18
C GLN A 119 -7.59 13.45 8.88
N GLN A 120 -6.37 12.92 8.94
CA GLN A 120 -6.12 11.48 8.84
C GLN A 120 -6.69 10.73 10.06
N LEU A 121 -6.50 11.25 11.28
CA LEU A 121 -7.05 10.67 12.51
C LEU A 121 -8.58 10.71 12.56
N GLU A 122 -9.21 11.80 12.12
CA GLU A 122 -10.67 11.89 12.02
C GLU A 122 -11.23 10.87 11.02
N TYR A 123 -10.54 10.67 9.88
CA TYR A 123 -10.95 9.61 8.96
C TYR A 123 -10.75 8.22 9.57
N TRP A 124 -9.64 8.00 10.28
CA TRP A 124 -9.42 6.77 11.03
C TRP A 124 -10.51 6.50 12.05
N ARG A 125 -10.92 7.51 12.83
CA ARG A 125 -12.00 7.41 13.82
C ARG A 125 -13.32 7.05 13.17
N LEU A 126 -13.68 7.72 12.07
CA LEU A 126 -14.89 7.40 11.30
C LEU A 126 -14.93 5.91 10.92
N VAL A 127 -13.82 5.35 10.44
CA VAL A 127 -13.75 3.92 10.07
C VAL A 127 -13.74 3.02 11.31
N LYS A 128 -13.00 3.41 12.36
CA LYS A 128 -12.89 2.68 13.62
C LYS A 128 -14.25 2.45 14.27
N GLU A 129 -15.05 3.50 14.39
CA GLU A 129 -16.35 3.45 15.07
C GLU A 129 -17.43 2.79 14.21
N ASN A 130 -17.37 2.96 12.89
CA ASN A 130 -18.50 2.63 12.00
C ASN A 130 -18.31 1.37 11.15
N PHE A 131 -17.09 0.86 10.98
CA PHE A 131 -16.85 -0.34 10.18
C PHE A 131 -16.14 -1.45 10.96
N THR A 132 -15.05 -1.14 11.66
CA THR A 132 -14.17 -2.17 12.21
C THR A 132 -14.55 -2.62 13.61
N GLU A 133 -14.64 -3.93 13.83
CA GLU A 133 -14.66 -4.52 15.18
C GLU A 133 -13.25 -4.69 15.74
N HIS A 134 -12.27 -4.96 14.86
CA HIS A 134 -10.85 -4.94 15.19
C HIS A 134 -10.28 -3.50 15.09
N ASN A 135 -9.14 -3.34 14.44
CA ASN A 135 -8.44 -2.07 14.29
C ASN A 135 -8.30 -1.73 12.79
N PRO A 136 -8.51 -0.47 12.38
CA PRO A 136 -8.07 0.01 11.09
C PRO A 136 -6.57 0.33 11.17
N SER A 137 -5.74 -0.48 10.53
CA SER A 137 -4.31 -0.20 10.44
C SER A 137 -4.04 0.92 9.42
N VAL A 138 -3.32 1.94 9.86
CA VAL A 138 -2.89 3.08 9.06
C VAL A 138 -1.64 3.70 9.68
N THR A 139 -0.79 4.26 8.85
CA THR A 139 0.30 5.13 9.27
C THR A 139 -0.14 6.58 9.07
N ILE A 140 -0.12 7.36 10.14
CA ILE A 140 -0.46 8.78 10.13
C ILE A 140 0.81 9.57 9.84
N SER A 141 0.84 10.28 8.73
CA SER A 141 1.94 11.21 8.42
C SER A 141 1.70 12.54 9.13
N VAL A 142 2.61 12.94 10.02
CA VAL A 142 2.48 14.11 10.90
C VAL A 142 3.49 15.18 10.50
N GLY A 143 3.01 16.41 10.25
CA GLY A 143 3.89 17.55 10.02
C GLY A 143 4.56 18.04 11.32
N GLU A 144 5.71 18.71 11.23
CA GLU A 144 6.50 19.16 12.39
C GLU A 144 5.67 19.98 13.40
N LYS A 145 4.76 20.84 12.91
CA LYS A 145 3.90 21.71 13.74
C LYS A 145 2.61 21.03 14.20
N GLU A 146 2.36 19.78 13.81
CA GLU A 146 1.10 19.07 14.05
C GLU A 146 1.19 18.11 15.27
N TRP A 147 2.40 17.78 15.74
CA TRP A 147 2.61 16.78 16.79
C TRP A 147 1.83 17.02 18.08
N VAL A 148 1.79 18.27 18.57
CA VAL A 148 1.05 18.62 19.80
C VAL A 148 -0.44 18.40 19.62
N ALA A 149 -1.00 18.81 18.47
CA ALA A 149 -2.42 18.60 18.18
C ALA A 149 -2.75 17.10 18.07
N VAL A 150 -1.90 16.33 17.39
CA VAL A 150 -2.04 14.87 17.27
C VAL A 150 -2.02 14.20 18.64
N ALA A 151 -1.08 14.58 19.52
CA ALA A 151 -1.00 14.03 20.87
C ALA A 151 -2.26 14.34 21.69
N ASN A 152 -2.77 15.57 21.63
CA ASN A 152 -4.00 15.95 22.31
C ASN A 152 -5.21 15.15 21.79
N TRP A 153 -5.31 14.99 20.47
CA TRP A 153 -6.38 14.18 19.86
C TRP A 153 -6.37 12.75 20.36
N LEU A 154 -5.18 12.13 20.47
CA LEU A 154 -5.06 10.77 20.99
C LEU A 154 -5.50 10.65 22.45
N TYR A 155 -5.15 11.64 23.27
CA TYR A 155 -5.56 11.68 24.67
C TYR A 155 -7.08 11.80 24.82
N GLU A 156 -7.72 12.66 24.01
CA GLU A 156 -9.18 12.84 23.99
C GLU A 156 -9.94 11.61 23.48
N ASN A 157 -9.29 10.76 22.67
CA ASN A 157 -9.90 9.59 22.04
C ASN A 157 -9.31 8.26 22.55
N TRP A 158 -8.69 8.26 23.73
CA TRP A 158 -7.91 7.13 24.24
C TRP A 158 -8.69 5.81 24.27
N ASP A 159 -9.98 5.85 24.59
CA ASP A 159 -10.83 4.67 24.72
C ASP A 159 -11.04 3.91 23.39
N ILE A 160 -10.91 4.59 22.24
CA ILE A 160 -11.06 3.96 20.93
C ILE A 160 -9.72 3.62 20.28
N VAL A 161 -8.63 4.24 20.74
CA VAL A 161 -7.28 4.06 20.18
C VAL A 161 -6.76 2.67 20.53
N GLY A 162 -6.45 1.89 19.49
CA GLY A 162 -5.77 0.61 19.60
C GLY A 162 -4.36 0.71 19.05
N GLY A 163 -4.17 0.29 17.80
CA GLY A 163 -2.88 0.37 17.10
C GLY A 163 -2.86 1.50 16.06
N LEU A 164 -1.99 2.49 16.27
CA LEU A 164 -1.70 3.54 15.30
C LEU A 164 -0.19 3.66 15.12
N ALA A 165 0.25 3.86 13.88
CA ALA A 165 1.64 4.19 13.57
C ALA A 165 1.73 5.65 13.15
N PHE A 166 2.80 6.33 13.53
CA PHE A 166 3.04 7.73 13.19
C PHE A 166 4.41 7.86 12.55
N LEU A 167 4.48 8.61 11.45
CA LEU A 167 5.75 8.96 10.80
C LEU A 167 5.78 10.47 10.53
N PRO A 168 6.95 11.12 10.61
CA PRO A 168 7.09 12.50 10.14
C PRO A 168 6.72 12.58 8.65
N ARG A 169 6.04 13.65 8.24
CA ARG A 169 5.66 13.86 6.83
C ARG A 169 6.85 14.22 5.94
N GLU A 170 7.90 14.79 6.51
CA GLU A 170 9.09 15.15 5.75
C GLU A 170 9.91 13.89 5.42
N ASP A 171 9.93 13.54 4.13
CA ASP A 171 10.81 12.53 3.59
C ASP A 171 12.21 13.15 3.39
N HIS A 172 13.23 12.46 3.89
CA HIS A 172 14.55 12.62 3.29
C HIS A 172 14.46 12.11 1.85
N SER A 173 14.89 12.92 0.88
CA SER A 173 14.95 12.46 -0.52
C SER A 173 16.00 11.35 -0.61
N TYR A 174 15.53 10.11 -0.79
CA TYR A 174 16.38 8.96 -1.03
C TYR A 174 16.50 8.75 -2.54
N GLU A 175 17.72 8.50 -3.01
CA GLU A 175 17.95 8.06 -4.38
C GLU A 175 17.14 6.77 -4.63
N LEU A 176 16.42 6.71 -5.75
CA LEU A 176 15.50 5.61 -6.10
C LEU A 176 14.44 5.32 -5.01
N ALA A 177 13.86 6.37 -4.41
CA ALA A 177 12.72 6.25 -3.51
C ALA A 177 11.57 5.43 -4.16
N PRO A 178 10.87 4.56 -3.40
CA PRO A 178 9.81 3.71 -3.95
C PRO A 178 8.69 4.47 -4.67
N TYR A 179 8.43 5.69 -4.22
CA TYR A 179 7.49 6.62 -4.83
C TYR A 179 8.17 7.99 -4.99
N GLU A 180 7.89 8.64 -6.10
CA GLU A 180 8.40 9.99 -6.38
C GLU A 180 7.34 10.80 -7.10
N GLU A 181 7.03 11.99 -6.61
CA GLU A 181 6.05 12.88 -7.24
C GLU A 181 6.66 13.48 -8.51
N ILE A 182 5.92 13.42 -9.61
CA ILE A 182 6.35 13.93 -10.92
C ILE A 182 5.31 14.88 -11.49
N SER A 183 5.73 15.72 -12.43
CA SER A 183 4.79 16.55 -13.18
C SER A 183 4.01 15.72 -14.19
N LYS A 184 2.90 16.29 -14.68
CA LYS A 184 2.09 15.67 -15.73
C LYS A 184 2.89 15.51 -17.02
N GLU A 185 3.74 16.48 -17.34
CA GLU A 185 4.56 16.49 -18.55
C GLU A 185 5.60 15.36 -18.51
N VAL A 186 6.23 15.13 -17.35
CA VAL A 186 7.15 14.00 -17.14
C VAL A 186 6.40 12.67 -17.27
N TYR A 187 5.19 12.56 -16.69
CA TYR A 187 4.35 11.38 -16.85
C TYR A 187 4.05 11.08 -18.33
N GLU A 188 3.67 12.10 -19.10
CA GLU A 188 3.34 11.95 -20.53
C GLU A 188 4.58 11.56 -21.36
N ASP A 189 5.73 12.21 -21.16
CA ASP A 189 7.00 11.87 -21.83
C ASP A 189 7.45 10.44 -21.51
N MET A 190 7.30 9.98 -20.26
CA MET A 190 7.64 8.62 -19.89
C MET A 190 6.73 7.57 -20.51
N LEU A 191 5.43 7.85 -20.65
CA LEU A 191 4.51 6.93 -21.34
C LEU A 191 4.91 6.69 -22.79
N GLU A 192 5.48 7.69 -23.47
CA GLU A 192 5.98 7.55 -24.84
C GLU A 192 7.25 6.68 -24.93
N ARG A 193 8.05 6.64 -23.87
CA ARG A 193 9.30 5.88 -23.79
C ARG A 193 9.12 4.43 -23.37
N ILE A 194 7.99 4.10 -22.74
CA ILE A 194 7.71 2.74 -22.28
C ILE A 194 7.31 1.88 -23.49
N PRO A 195 8.05 0.79 -23.79
CA PRO A 195 7.68 -0.09 -24.88
C PRO A 195 6.38 -0.82 -24.55
N LYS A 196 5.67 -1.24 -25.59
CA LYS A 196 4.52 -2.14 -25.42
C LYS A 196 5.03 -3.50 -24.92
N ILE A 197 4.76 -3.80 -23.65
CA ILE A 197 5.16 -5.07 -23.05
C ILE A 197 4.21 -6.20 -23.46
N ASP A 198 4.76 -7.25 -24.04
CA ASP A 198 4.08 -8.51 -24.28
C ASP A 198 4.40 -9.48 -23.14
N PHE A 199 3.56 -9.47 -22.10
CA PHE A 199 3.75 -10.31 -20.92
C PHE A 199 3.61 -11.81 -21.22
N SER A 200 3.00 -12.20 -22.35
CA SER A 200 2.88 -13.63 -22.70
C SER A 200 4.24 -14.30 -22.96
N GLN A 201 5.27 -13.51 -23.26
CA GLN A 201 6.64 -13.99 -23.45
C GLN A 201 7.30 -14.47 -22.16
N ILE A 202 6.71 -14.23 -20.98
CA ILE A 202 7.25 -14.71 -19.70
C ILE A 202 7.48 -16.22 -19.71
N LEU A 203 6.63 -16.97 -20.40
CA LEU A 203 6.72 -18.42 -20.59
C LEU A 203 8.02 -18.90 -21.28
N LEU A 204 8.72 -18.00 -21.98
CA LEU A 204 10.02 -18.29 -22.60
C LEU A 204 11.18 -18.24 -21.60
N TYR A 205 11.01 -17.48 -20.52
CA TYR A 205 12.02 -17.23 -19.48
C TYR A 205 11.77 -18.09 -18.25
N GLU A 206 10.53 -18.14 -17.78
CA GLU A 206 10.07 -18.91 -16.63
C GLU A 206 9.80 -20.36 -17.04
N LYS A 207 10.87 -21.16 -17.06
CA LYS A 207 10.81 -22.60 -17.43
C LYS A 207 10.36 -23.50 -16.30
N GLU A 208 10.62 -23.07 -15.08
CA GLU A 208 10.22 -23.72 -13.83
C GLU A 208 9.61 -22.63 -12.94
N ASP A 209 8.73 -23.04 -12.03
CA ASP A 209 8.15 -22.13 -11.05
C ASP A 209 9.25 -21.71 -10.06
N GLU A 210 9.75 -20.48 -10.23
CA GLU A 210 10.72 -19.86 -9.33
C GLU A 210 10.04 -19.19 -8.12
N SER A 211 8.71 -19.27 -8.01
CA SER A 211 7.92 -18.67 -6.92
C SER A 211 8.25 -19.33 -5.59
N GLN A 212 9.13 -18.69 -4.82
CA GLN A 212 9.23 -18.97 -3.39
C GLN A 212 8.02 -18.32 -2.71
N GLY A 213 6.97 -19.12 -2.45
CA GLY A 213 5.87 -18.66 -1.60
C GLY A 213 6.44 -18.14 -0.29
N SER A 214 6.05 -16.94 0.14
CA SER A 214 6.54 -16.39 1.41
C SER A 214 6.13 -17.32 2.54
N HIS A 215 7.07 -18.12 3.03
CA HIS A 215 6.95 -18.88 4.27
C HIS A 215 7.00 -17.93 5.49
N GLU A 216 6.40 -16.75 5.39
CA GLU A 216 6.22 -15.86 6.52
C GLU A 216 5.07 -16.38 7.36
N LEU A 217 5.43 -17.11 8.42
CA LEU A 217 4.60 -17.24 9.60
C LEU A 217 4.28 -15.82 10.09
N ALA A 218 3.08 -15.33 9.81
CA ALA A 218 2.63 -13.97 10.11
C ALA A 218 2.73 -13.59 11.61
N CYS A 219 2.96 -14.56 12.49
CA CYS A 219 3.25 -14.37 13.91
C CYS A 219 4.17 -15.49 14.41
N VAL A 220 5.50 -15.29 14.38
CA VAL A 220 6.38 -15.98 15.33
C VAL A 220 6.61 -15.01 16.48
N ALA A 221 5.97 -15.27 17.62
CA ALA A 221 6.26 -14.55 18.85
C ALA A 221 7.73 -14.81 19.24
N GLY A 222 8.62 -13.83 19.07
CA GLY A 222 9.98 -13.92 19.61
C GLY A 222 11.12 -13.24 18.85
N GLY A 223 10.88 -12.64 17.68
CA GLY A 223 11.96 -11.99 16.92
C GLY A 223 11.51 -10.67 16.29
N CYS A 224 11.63 -9.56 17.02
CA CYS A 224 11.73 -8.26 16.37
C CYS A 224 13.18 -8.10 15.89
N ASP A 225 13.38 -8.10 14.58
CA ASP A 225 14.65 -7.68 14.00
C ASP A 225 14.90 -6.20 14.32
N LYS A 226 16.14 -5.90 14.70
CA LYS A 226 16.60 -4.58 15.14
C LYS A 226 16.76 -3.61 13.99
#